data_AF-A0AA35Y5V8-F1
#
_entry.id   AF-A0AA35Y5V8-F1
#
_cell.length_a   1.000
_cell.length_b   1.000
_cell.length_c   1.000
_cell.angle_alpha   90.00
_cell.angle_beta   90.00
_cell.angle_gamma   90.00
#
_symmetry.space_group_name_H-M   'P 1'
#
loop_
_entity.id
_entity.type
_entity.pdbx_description
1 polymer ?
#
loop_
_entity_poly.entity_id
_entity_poly.type
_entity_poly.pdbx_seq_one_letter_code
_entity_poly.pdbx_strand_id
1 'polypeptide(L)'
;MASDSKQCKYLTVCMHYNGLFTPKPLVYLNAVVVSICDVDFGAMDLKEFNLFITKLIEGSSDNVYYCTRNEPLAKGIRRIRNDVDYFEIIETGYSDEVGLRMNVYIDHDNEPVLDWADMEVVEDDEGHYSEEDPDDDKDS
;
A
#
# COMPACT_ATOMS: atom_id res chain seq x y z
N MET A 1 -36.42 -16.33 -16.76
CA MET A 1 -35.06 -15.89 -17.17
C MET A 1 -34.76 -14.62 -16.40
N ALA A 2 -34.34 -14.74 -15.13
CA ALA A 2 -33.79 -13.60 -14.41
C ALA A 2 -32.37 -13.42 -14.95
N SER A 3 -32.12 -12.30 -15.62
CA SER A 3 -30.76 -11.91 -15.96
C SER A 3 -30.14 -11.47 -14.63
N ASP A 4 -29.38 -12.36 -13.99
CA ASP A 4 -28.41 -11.94 -12.99
C ASP A 4 -27.40 -11.09 -13.76
N SER A 5 -27.69 -9.78 -13.86
CA SER A 5 -26.66 -8.80 -14.14
C SER A 5 -25.65 -8.98 -13.02
N LYS A 6 -24.60 -9.75 -13.27
CA LYS A 6 -23.40 -9.75 -12.43
C LYS A 6 -22.99 -8.29 -12.38
N GLN A 7 -23.33 -7.62 -11.28
CA GLN A 7 -22.85 -6.29 -11.03
C GLN A 7 -21.34 -6.45 -10.98
N CYS A 8 -20.63 -6.04 -12.04
CA CYS A 8 -19.19 -5.91 -12.00
C CYS A 8 -18.92 -4.92 -10.88
N LYS A 9 -18.60 -5.45 -9.71
CA LYS A 9 -18.21 -4.61 -8.59
C LYS A 9 -16.86 -4.05 -8.98
N TYR A 10 -16.80 -2.74 -9.21
CA TYR A 10 -15.55 -2.06 -9.47
C TYR A 10 -14.70 -2.03 -8.20
N LEU A 11 -13.39 -2.04 -8.39
CA LEU A 11 -12.41 -1.83 -7.32
C LEU A 11 -12.64 -0.45 -6.69
N THR A 12 -12.78 -0.42 -5.36
CA THR A 12 -12.76 0.84 -4.60
C THR A 12 -11.32 1.23 -4.32
N VAL A 13 -10.85 2.33 -4.86
CA VAL A 13 -9.51 2.84 -4.57
C VAL A 13 -9.61 3.94 -3.52
N CYS A 14 -8.89 3.80 -2.42
CA CYS A 14 -8.75 4.82 -1.39
C CYS A 14 -7.45 5.57 -1.61
N MET A 15 -7.59 6.82 -2.03
CA MET A 15 -6.47 7.69 -2.34
C MET A 15 -6.12 8.52 -1.10
N HIS A 16 -4.90 8.38 -0.62
CA HIS A 16 -4.33 9.09 0.51
C HIS A 16 -3.28 10.08 -0.02
N TYR A 17 -3.51 11.38 0.15
CA TYR A 17 -2.62 12.42 -0.39
C TYR A 17 -2.54 13.62 0.57
N ASN A 18 -1.58 14.52 0.35
CA ASN A 18 -1.26 15.63 1.26
C ASN A 18 -0.98 15.17 2.72
N GLY A 19 -0.60 13.92 2.91
CA GLY A 19 -0.11 13.39 4.17
C GLY A 19 1.41 13.25 4.15
N LEU A 20 1.95 12.67 5.23
CA LEU A 20 3.38 12.45 5.41
C LEU A 20 3.63 11.00 5.80
N PHE A 21 4.62 10.38 5.16
CA PHE A 21 5.18 9.13 5.67
C PHE A 21 6.04 9.41 6.88
N THR A 22 5.88 8.62 7.94
CA THR A 22 6.75 8.66 9.11
C THR A 22 7.31 7.27 9.37
N PRO A 23 8.63 7.12 9.60
CA PRO A 23 9.22 5.82 9.93
C PRO A 23 8.97 5.45 11.41
N LYS A 24 8.99 4.15 11.71
CA LYS A 24 9.04 3.57 13.07
C LYS A 24 7.89 4.02 14.02
N PRO A 25 6.66 3.50 13.83
CA PRO A 25 6.24 2.56 12.79
C PRO A 25 5.98 3.26 11.46
N LEU A 26 6.15 2.56 10.34
CA LEU A 26 5.86 3.09 9.02
C LEU A 26 4.36 3.34 8.89
N VAL A 27 3.97 4.61 8.91
CA VAL A 27 2.58 5.07 8.81
C VAL A 27 2.47 6.27 7.89
N TYR A 28 1.26 6.54 7.40
CA TYR A 28 0.92 7.72 6.61
C TYR A 28 -0.05 8.61 7.41
N LEU A 29 0.42 9.78 7.83
CA LEU A 29 -0.30 10.67 8.76
C LEU A 29 -0.83 11.92 8.08
N ASN A 30 -1.86 12.51 8.69
CA ASN A 30 -2.45 13.79 8.27
C ASN A 30 -2.95 13.83 6.81
N ALA A 31 -3.29 12.66 6.26
CA ALA A 31 -3.75 12.52 4.88
C ALA A 31 -5.15 13.08 4.66
N VAL A 32 -5.36 13.64 3.47
CA VAL A 32 -6.68 13.70 2.86
C VAL A 32 -6.97 12.33 2.25
N VAL A 33 -8.13 11.76 2.58
CA VAL A 33 -8.54 10.43 2.09
C VAL A 33 -9.80 10.55 1.25
N VAL A 34 -9.71 10.14 -0.01
CA VAL A 34 -10.85 10.08 -0.94
C VAL A 34 -11.08 8.63 -1.33
N SER A 35 -12.30 8.14 -1.14
CA SER A 35 -12.70 6.81 -1.62
C SER A 35 -13.39 6.95 -2.98
N ILE A 36 -12.87 6.24 -3.96
CA ILE A 36 -13.32 6.30 -5.35
C ILE A 36 -13.91 4.96 -5.69
N CYS A 37 -15.20 4.95 -5.99
CA CYS A 37 -15.95 3.79 -6.48
C CYS A 37 -16.43 4.06 -7.91
N ASP A 38 -16.88 3.01 -8.59
CA ASP A 38 -17.51 3.08 -9.92
C ASP A 38 -16.61 3.57 -11.06
N VAL A 39 -15.29 3.41 -10.90
CA VAL A 39 -14.29 3.65 -11.94
C VAL A 39 -13.68 2.31 -12.36
N ASP A 40 -13.60 2.08 -13.67
CA ASP A 40 -12.92 0.91 -14.21
C ASP A 40 -11.41 1.14 -14.29
N PHE A 41 -10.73 0.99 -13.15
CA PHE A 41 -9.27 1.10 -13.10
C PHE A 41 -8.57 -0.01 -13.94
N GLY A 42 -9.22 -1.14 -14.20
CA GLY A 42 -8.66 -2.20 -15.05
C GLY A 42 -8.63 -1.84 -16.53
N ALA A 43 -9.44 -0.87 -16.95
CA ALA A 43 -9.44 -0.36 -18.32
C ALA A 43 -8.46 0.80 -18.54
N MET A 44 -7.82 1.32 -17.50
CA MET A 44 -6.84 2.40 -17.60
C MET A 44 -5.42 1.86 -17.74
N ASP A 45 -4.54 2.59 -18.44
CA ASP A 45 -3.09 2.42 -18.31
C ASP A 45 -2.52 3.29 -17.18
N LEU A 46 -1.22 3.12 -16.83
CA LEU A 46 -0.59 3.91 -15.77
C LEU A 46 -0.61 5.41 -16.07
N LYS A 47 -0.50 5.80 -17.34
CA LYS A 47 -0.49 7.21 -17.73
C LYS A 47 -1.86 7.85 -17.50
N GLU A 48 -2.94 7.16 -17.85
CA GLU A 48 -4.32 7.56 -17.59
C GLU A 48 -4.59 7.63 -16.09
N PHE A 49 -4.11 6.64 -15.32
CA PHE A 49 -4.20 6.64 -13.87
C PHE A 49 -3.47 7.82 -13.22
N ASN A 50 -2.23 8.12 -13.65
CA ASN A 50 -1.48 9.27 -13.16
C ASN A 50 -2.16 10.60 -13.52
N LEU A 51 -2.73 10.71 -14.72
CA LEU A 51 -3.51 11.88 -15.11
C LEU A 51 -4.79 12.03 -14.26
N PHE A 52 -5.44 10.92 -13.94
CA PHE A 52 -6.60 10.88 -13.05
C PHE A 52 -6.21 11.37 -11.64
N ILE A 53 -5.12 10.86 -11.06
CA ILE A 53 -4.59 11.31 -9.75
C ILE A 53 -4.25 12.80 -9.78
N THR A 54 -3.49 13.25 -10.78
CA THR A 54 -3.07 14.66 -10.94
C THR A 54 -4.28 15.60 -10.92
N LYS A 55 -5.37 15.23 -11.60
CA LYS A 55 -6.62 16.00 -11.61
C LYS A 55 -7.36 15.94 -10.27
N LEU A 56 -7.34 14.79 -9.60
CA LEU A 56 -8.01 14.59 -8.32
C LEU A 56 -7.38 15.43 -7.20
N ILE A 57 -6.05 15.48 -7.15
CA ILE A 57 -5.29 16.13 -6.08
C ILE A 57 -4.92 17.59 -6.40
N GLU A 58 -5.26 18.06 -7.61
CA GLU A 58 -4.89 19.39 -8.14
C GLU A 58 -3.38 19.69 -8.05
N GLY A 59 -2.53 18.68 -8.27
CA GLY A 59 -1.08 18.76 -8.05
C GLY A 59 -0.30 17.63 -8.73
N SER A 60 1.03 17.58 -8.54
CA SER A 60 1.86 16.49 -9.07
C SER A 60 1.80 15.25 -8.19
N SER A 61 1.99 14.10 -8.82
CA SER A 61 2.09 12.78 -8.17
C SER A 61 3.35 12.06 -8.67
N ASP A 62 4.51 12.48 -8.17
CA ASP A 62 5.80 11.98 -8.65
C ASP A 62 6.09 10.56 -8.10
N ASN A 63 5.65 10.30 -6.87
CA ASN A 63 5.78 9.00 -6.22
C ASN A 63 4.42 8.48 -5.76
N VAL A 64 3.97 7.39 -6.36
CA VAL A 64 2.70 6.72 -6.05
C VAL A 64 2.99 5.33 -5.51
N TYR A 65 2.43 5.03 -4.34
CA TYR A 65 2.56 3.76 -3.66
C TYR A 65 1.20 3.10 -3.47
N TYR A 66 1.16 1.78 -3.35
CA TYR A 66 -0.03 1.04 -2.95
C TYR A 66 0.26 0.11 -1.79
N CYS A 67 -0.80 -0.25 -1.06
CA CYS A 67 -0.75 -1.28 -0.03
C CYS A 67 -2.12 -1.93 0.13
N THR A 68 -2.13 -3.25 0.28
CA THR A 68 -3.35 -4.03 0.53
C THR A 68 -3.97 -3.59 1.86
N ARG A 69 -5.31 -3.53 1.92
CA ARG A 69 -6.06 -2.92 3.03
C ARG A 69 -5.70 -3.43 4.43
N ASN A 70 -5.31 -4.69 4.56
CA ASN A 70 -5.11 -5.36 5.84
C ASN A 70 -3.64 -5.68 6.12
N GLU A 71 -2.72 -5.07 5.37
CA GLU A 71 -1.29 -5.28 5.53
C GLU A 71 -0.63 -4.04 6.17
N PRO A 72 0.25 -4.20 7.16
CA PRO A 72 1.07 -3.09 7.66
C PRO A 72 1.86 -2.46 6.52
N LEU A 73 1.99 -1.12 6.50
CA LEU A 73 2.73 -0.46 5.41
C LEU A 73 4.16 -0.98 5.30
N ALA A 74 4.84 -1.23 6.42
CA ALA A 74 6.19 -1.80 6.42
C ALA A 74 6.29 -3.15 5.66
N LYS A 75 5.22 -3.95 5.65
CA LYS A 75 5.21 -5.26 4.97
C LYS A 75 4.66 -5.20 3.55
N GLY A 76 3.69 -4.31 3.31
CA GLY A 76 2.89 -4.32 2.09
C GLY A 76 3.08 -3.13 1.15
N ILE A 77 3.85 -2.11 1.52
CA ILE A 77 3.96 -0.92 0.67
C ILE A 77 4.82 -1.20 -0.57
N ARG A 78 4.30 -0.83 -1.74
CA ARG A 78 4.96 -1.05 -3.02
C ARG A 78 4.82 0.19 -3.89
N ARG A 79 5.88 0.53 -4.64
CA ARG A 79 5.87 1.68 -5.56
C ARG A 79 5.34 1.28 -6.92
N ILE A 80 4.48 2.11 -7.52
CA ILE A 80 4.01 1.94 -8.90
C ILE A 80 4.97 2.71 -9.83
N ARG A 81 5.77 2.01 -10.63
CA ARG A 81 6.80 2.65 -11.50
C ARG A 81 6.50 2.52 -12.98
N ASN A 82 5.72 1.51 -13.36
CA ASN A 82 5.45 1.15 -14.75
C ASN A 82 4.10 0.43 -14.85
N ASP A 83 3.64 0.16 -16.08
CA ASP A 83 2.35 -0.48 -16.32
C ASP A 83 2.26 -1.89 -15.73
N VAL A 84 3.36 -2.64 -15.64
CA VAL A 84 3.38 -3.97 -15.01
C VAL A 84 3.06 -3.86 -13.53
N ASP A 85 3.77 -2.96 -12.83
CA ASP A 85 3.50 -2.66 -11.42
C ASP A 85 2.02 -2.22 -11.24
N TYR A 86 1.50 -1.40 -12.15
CA TYR A 86 0.11 -0.93 -12.13
C TYR A 86 -0.91 -2.07 -12.27
N PHE A 87 -0.77 -2.93 -13.27
CA PHE A 87 -1.69 -4.03 -13.48
C PHE A 87 -1.65 -5.04 -12.33
N GLU A 88 -0.49 -5.26 -11.71
CA GLU A 88 -0.34 -6.10 -10.52
C GLU A 88 -1.18 -5.58 -9.35
N ILE A 89 -1.21 -4.26 -9.09
CA ILE A 89 -2.06 -3.69 -8.03
C ILE A 89 -3.54 -3.91 -8.35
N ILE A 90 -3.92 -3.69 -9.62
CA ILE A 90 -5.33 -3.79 -10.01
C ILE A 90 -5.80 -5.23 -9.87
N GLU A 91 -5.02 -6.20 -10.34
CA GLU A 91 -5.31 -7.63 -10.18
C GLU A 91 -5.37 -8.04 -8.71
N THR A 92 -4.43 -7.55 -7.89
CA THR A 92 -4.42 -7.78 -6.43
C THR A 92 -5.69 -7.24 -5.78
N GLY A 93 -6.10 -6.02 -6.13
CA GLY A 93 -7.33 -5.41 -5.62
C GLY A 93 -8.60 -6.15 -6.03
N TYR A 94 -8.64 -6.70 -7.25
CA TYR A 94 -9.76 -7.52 -7.71
C TYR A 94 -9.79 -8.94 -7.12
N SER A 95 -8.65 -9.41 -6.63
CA SER A 95 -8.51 -10.73 -5.99
C SER A 95 -8.81 -10.71 -4.48
N ASP A 96 -9.02 -9.53 -3.88
CA ASP A 96 -9.38 -9.43 -2.45
C ASP A 96 -10.81 -9.91 -2.19
N GLU A 97 -10.93 -11.14 -1.68
CA GLU A 97 -12.19 -11.78 -1.31
C GLU A 97 -12.92 -11.08 -0.15
N VAL A 98 -12.20 -10.32 0.69
CA VAL A 98 -12.73 -9.63 1.88
C VAL A 98 -13.33 -8.27 1.49
N GLY A 99 -13.00 -7.75 0.32
CA GLY A 99 -13.64 -6.62 -0.31
C GLY A 99 -12.74 -5.97 -1.35
N LEU A 100 -13.31 -5.63 -2.50
CA LEU A 100 -12.61 -5.00 -3.62
C LEU A 100 -12.14 -3.59 -3.25
N ARG A 101 -11.08 -3.48 -2.47
CA ARG A 101 -10.57 -2.20 -1.94
C ARG A 101 -9.05 -2.18 -1.87
N MET A 102 -8.46 -1.12 -2.42
CA MET A 102 -7.01 -0.90 -2.42
C MET A 102 -6.69 0.46 -1.81
N ASN A 103 -5.61 0.58 -1.03
CA ASN A 103 -5.08 1.87 -0.61
C ASN A 103 -3.95 2.31 -1.53
N VAL A 104 -3.97 3.57 -1.93
CA VAL A 104 -2.90 4.21 -2.71
C VAL A 104 -2.49 5.48 -1.99
N TYR A 105 -1.19 5.70 -1.88
CA TYR A 105 -0.58 6.78 -1.12
C TYR A 105 0.29 7.63 -2.04
N ILE A 106 0.15 8.95 -1.93
CA ILE A 106 0.93 9.92 -2.69
C ILE A 106 2.03 10.48 -1.79
N ASP A 107 3.27 10.29 -2.21
CA ASP A 107 4.43 10.90 -1.59
C ASP A 107 4.79 12.18 -2.36
N HIS A 108 4.61 13.31 -1.71
CA HIS A 108 4.90 14.63 -2.26
C HIS A 108 6.32 15.10 -1.97
N ASP A 109 7.00 14.47 -1.01
CA ASP A 109 8.30 14.93 -0.48
C ASP A 109 9.47 14.04 -0.93
N ASN A 110 9.19 12.98 -1.70
CA ASN A 110 10.17 12.02 -2.19
C ASN A 110 10.93 11.34 -1.04
N GLU A 111 10.17 10.88 -0.05
CA GLU A 111 10.68 10.19 1.12
C GLU A 111 11.24 8.79 0.74
N PRO A 112 12.25 8.29 1.47
CA PRO A 112 12.82 6.95 1.25
C PRO A 112 11.93 5.85 1.86
N VAL A 113 10.64 5.85 1.50
CA VAL A 113 9.58 5.01 2.09
C VAL A 113 9.92 3.52 2.06
N LEU A 114 10.52 3.04 0.96
CA LEU A 114 10.87 1.62 0.82
C LEU A 114 12.04 1.22 1.74
N ASP A 115 13.02 2.10 1.93
CA ASP A 115 14.14 1.84 2.84
C ASP A 115 13.66 1.77 4.29
N TRP A 116 12.68 2.62 4.66
CA TRP A 116 12.05 2.56 5.97
C TRP A 116 11.23 1.29 6.18
N ALA A 117 10.52 0.84 5.15
CA ALA A 117 9.77 -0.41 5.19
C ALA A 117 10.69 -1.61 5.42
N ASP A 118 11.77 -1.72 4.63
CA ASP A 118 12.74 -2.81 4.75
C ASP A 118 13.42 -2.83 6.13
N MET A 119 13.80 -1.66 6.66
CA MET A 119 14.43 -1.56 7.99
C MET A 119 13.49 -2.03 9.11
N GLU A 120 12.22 -1.64 9.07
CA GLU A 120 11.24 -2.01 10.09
C GLU A 120 10.95 -3.52 10.08
N VAL A 121 10.91 -4.14 8.89
CA VAL A 121 10.73 -5.59 8.77
C VAL A 121 11.92 -6.37 9.33
N VAL A 122 13.15 -5.90 9.12
CA VAL A 122 14.36 -6.53 9.68
C VAL A 122 14.40 -6.41 11.20
N GLU A 123 14.07 -5.24 11.75
CA GLU A 123 14.05 -5.00 13.21
C GLU A 123 12.99 -5.84 13.93
N ASP A 124 11.85 -6.15 13.28
CA ASP A 124 10.80 -7.04 13.82
C ASP A 124 11.28 -8.50 13.94
N ASP A 125 12.21 -8.95 13.06
CA ASP A 125 12.71 -10.34 13.02
C ASP A 125 13.93 -10.57 13.94
N GLU A 126 14.77 -9.56 14.14
CA GLU A 126 15.97 -9.64 15.00
C GLU A 126 15.67 -9.66 16.52
N GLY A 127 14.41 -9.54 16.93
CA GLY A 127 13.99 -9.57 18.35
C GLY A 127 13.97 -10.95 19.03
N HIS A 128 14.47 -12.01 18.37
CA HIS A 128 14.38 -13.40 18.84
C HIS A 128 15.73 -14.08 19.13
N TYR A 129 16.78 -13.33 19.46
CA TYR A 129 17.94 -13.93 20.12
C TYR A 129 17.55 -14.19 21.57
N SER A 130 17.11 -15.43 21.84
CA SER A 130 17.13 -15.95 23.20
C SER A 130 18.58 -15.88 23.66
N GLU A 131 18.88 -14.97 24.59
CA GLU A 131 20.05 -15.13 25.44
C GLU A 131 19.86 -16.48 26.14
N GLU A 132 20.48 -17.53 25.59
CA GLU A 132 20.74 -18.75 26.35
C GLU A 132 21.63 -18.31 27.51
N ASP A 133 21.01 -18.03 28.66
CA ASP A 133 21.70 -17.91 29.94
C ASP A 133 22.58 -19.16 30.06
N PRO A 134 23.91 -19.04 30.02
CA PRO A 134 24.75 -20.17 30.36
C PRO A 134 24.56 -20.35 31.86
N ASP A 135 23.78 -21.37 32.25
CA ASP A 135 23.70 -21.87 33.62
C ASP A 135 25.13 -22.22 34.08
N ASP A 136 25.79 -21.23 34.66
CA ASP A 136 27.07 -21.32 35.34
C ASP A 136 26.78 -21.78 36.77
N ASP A 137 26.40 -23.04 36.93
CA ASP A 137 26.40 -23.70 38.23
C ASP A 137 27.49 -24.77 38.29
N LYS A 138 28.60 -24.30 38.88
CA LYS A 138 29.72 -25.07 39.38
C LYS A 138 29.34 -26.02 40.53
N ASP A 139 30.08 -27.13 40.57
CA ASP A 139 30.48 -27.93 41.73
C ASP A 139 29.43 -28.31 42.78
N SER A 140 29.15 -29.62 42.86
CA SER A 140 29.31 -30.43 44.09
C SER A 140 29.43 -31.92 43.76
#